data_AF-A0A379W593-F1
#
_entry.id   AF-A0A379W593-F1
#
_cell.length_a   1.000
_cell.length_b   1.000
_cell.length_c   1.000
_cell.angle_alpha   90.00
_cell.angle_beta   90.00
_cell.angle_gamma   90.00
#
_symmetry.space_group_name_H-M   'P 1'
#
loop_
_entity.id
_entity.type
_entity.pdbx_description
1 polymer ?
#
loop_
_entity_poly.entity_id
_entity_poly.type
_entity_poly.pdbx_seq_one_letter_code
_entity_poly.pdbx_strand_id
1 'polypeptide(L)'
;METLVQERNALAAENSALKKSEAEFNEYCRRECEDVGDTWVDDFTETPATDAFLAEVRAQAHKEGAHFVANRMLAAWDAGFIDDTAKNAADIARMILTSTEFMADAPEGDFDRSFADGVLEGIAAQLRKGVAQ
;
A
#
# COMPACT_ATOMS: atom_id res chain seq x y z
N MET A 1 5.96 12.02 0.98
CA MET A 1 5.27 10.71 0.91
C MET A 1 5.08 10.28 -0.55
N GLU A 2 4.56 11.15 -1.42
CA GLU A 2 4.45 10.88 -2.86
C GLU A 2 5.81 10.59 -3.53
N THR A 3 6.86 11.34 -3.17
CA THR A 3 8.24 11.09 -3.64
C THR A 3 8.79 9.74 -3.19
N LEU A 4 8.55 9.33 -1.95
CA LEU A 4 9.02 8.03 -1.44
C LEU A 4 8.28 6.86 -2.09
N VAL A 5 6.98 7.01 -2.38
CA VAL A 5 6.22 6.02 -3.14
C VAL A 5 6.72 5.95 -4.58
N GLN A 6 7.05 7.09 -5.20
CA GLN A 6 7.67 7.15 -6.52
C GLN A 6 9.04 6.48 -6.54
N GLU A 7 9.92 6.79 -5.59
CA GLU A 7 11.24 6.17 -5.45
C GLU A 7 11.15 4.66 -5.21
N ARG A 8 10.20 4.20 -4.39
CA ARG A 8 9.95 2.77 -4.21
C ARG A 8 9.45 2.10 -5.49
N ASN A 9 8.54 2.74 -6.21
CA ASN A 9 8.04 2.20 -7.47
C ASN A 9 9.13 2.19 -8.55
N ALA A 10 10.00 3.19 -8.55
CA ALA A 10 11.20 3.23 -9.39
C ALA A 10 12.15 2.09 -9.04
N LEU A 11 12.43 1.86 -7.76
CA LEU A 11 13.28 0.75 -7.31
C LEU A 11 12.67 -0.62 -7.66
N ALA A 12 11.35 -0.78 -7.50
CA ALA A 12 10.65 -1.99 -7.91
C ALA A 12 10.71 -2.20 -9.43
N ALA A 13 10.60 -1.14 -10.22
CA ALA A 13 10.74 -1.18 -11.67
C ALA A 13 12.17 -1.49 -12.11
N GLU A 14 13.18 -0.91 -11.46
CA GLU A 14 14.59 -1.20 -11.68
C GLU A 14 14.91 -2.67 -11.36
N ASN A 15 14.42 -3.20 -10.24
CA ASN A 15 14.55 -4.62 -9.90
C ASN A 15 13.87 -5.53 -10.92
N SER A 16 12.68 -5.17 -11.40
CA SER A 16 12.00 -5.93 -12.45
C SER A 16 12.76 -5.91 -13.77
N ALA A 17 13.34 -4.76 -14.14
CA ALA A 17 14.17 -4.62 -15.33
C ALA A 17 15.48 -5.41 -15.22
N LEU A 18 16.13 -5.42 -14.05
CA LEU A 18 17.33 -6.21 -13.78
C LEU A 18 17.04 -7.72 -13.91
N LYS A 19 15.96 -8.20 -13.27
CA LYS A 19 15.53 -9.61 -13.37
C LYS A 19 15.24 -10.01 -14.82
N LYS A 20 14.64 -9.10 -15.59
CA LYS A 20 14.41 -9.32 -17.03
C LYS A 20 15.72 -9.39 -17.81
N SER A 21 16.64 -8.46 -17.58
CA SER A 21 17.95 -8.43 -18.24
C SER A 21 18.76 -9.69 -17.95
N GLU A 22 18.66 -10.24 -16.74
CA GLU A 22 19.32 -11.49 -16.35
C GLU A 22 18.71 -12.70 -17.06
N ALA A 23 17.39 -12.75 -17.21
CA ALA A 23 16.72 -13.78 -18.00
C ALA A 23 17.13 -13.74 -19.48
N GLU A 24 17.20 -12.54 -20.08
CA GLU A 24 17.67 -12.36 -21.45
C GLU A 24 19.15 -12.75 -21.61
N PHE A 25 19.98 -12.47 -20.60
CA PHE A 25 21.38 -12.89 -20.57
C PHE A 25 21.52 -14.43 -20.48
N ASN A 26 20.75 -15.09 -19.61
CA ASN A 26 20.73 -16.54 -19.53
C ASN A 26 20.31 -17.19 -20.85
N GLU A 27 19.31 -16.62 -21.53
CA GLU A 27 18.89 -17.11 -22.85
C GLU A 27 20.00 -16.96 -23.90
N TYR A 28 20.69 -15.81 -23.92
CA TYR A 28 21.84 -15.60 -24.78
C TYR A 28 22.94 -16.62 -24.53
N CYS A 29 23.38 -16.77 -23.26
CA CYS A 29 24.46 -17.70 -22.89
C CYS A 29 24.09 -19.15 -23.21
N ARG A 30 22.82 -19.54 -23.04
CA ARG A 30 22.35 -20.87 -23.41
C ARG A 30 22.56 -21.17 -24.90
N ARG A 31 22.23 -20.23 -25.78
CA ARG A 31 22.40 -20.39 -27.24
C ARG A 31 23.87 -20.48 -27.61
N GLU A 32 24.71 -19.61 -27.05
CA GLU A 32 26.15 -19.60 -27.34
C GLU A 32 26.85 -20.89 -26.84
N CYS A 33 26.43 -21.44 -25.69
CA CYS A 33 26.95 -22.71 -25.19
C CYS A 33 26.51 -23.90 -26.08
N GLU A 34 25.27 -23.90 -26.57
CA GLU A 34 24.76 -24.94 -27.46
C GLU A 34 25.56 -25.01 -28.77
N ASP A 35 25.94 -23.86 -29.33
CA ASP A 35 26.72 -23.75 -30.57
C ASP A 35 28.12 -24.38 -30.48
N VAL A 36 28.68 -24.47 -29.27
CA VAL A 36 29.99 -25.12 -29.00
C VAL A 36 29.86 -26.51 -28.39
N GLY A 37 28.64 -27.05 -28.26
CA GLY A 37 28.36 -28.36 -27.68
C GLY A 37 28.52 -28.43 -26.16
N ASP A 38 28.46 -27.29 -25.48
CA ASP A 38 28.48 -27.17 -24.02
C ASP A 38 27.06 -26.92 -23.46
N THR A 39 26.90 -26.97 -22.14
CA THR A 39 25.60 -26.76 -21.47
C THR A 39 25.66 -25.59 -20.50
N TRP A 40 24.80 -24.59 -20.72
CA TRP A 40 24.58 -23.49 -19.78
C TRP A 40 23.68 -23.89 -18.62
N VAL A 41 23.95 -23.33 -17.43
CA VAL A 41 23.07 -23.42 -16.25
C VAL A 41 22.60 -22.02 -15.93
N ASP A 42 21.28 -21.82 -15.93
CA ASP A 42 20.67 -20.55 -15.58
C ASP A 42 21.05 -20.14 -14.15
N ASP A 43 21.44 -18.89 -13.97
CA ASP A 43 21.66 -18.26 -12.66
C ASP A 43 20.79 -17.00 -12.53
N PHE A 44 20.11 -16.85 -11.40
CA PHE A 44 19.20 -15.73 -11.15
C PHE A 44 19.49 -15.09 -9.80
N THR A 45 19.66 -13.77 -9.81
CA THR A 45 19.91 -12.94 -8.64
C THR A 45 18.59 -12.61 -7.97
N GLU A 46 18.32 -13.27 -6.84
CA GLU A 46 17.22 -12.87 -5.97
C GLU A 46 17.57 -11.60 -5.16
N THR A 47 16.54 -10.82 -4.82
CA THR A 47 16.68 -9.56 -4.06
C THR A 47 15.89 -9.59 -2.73
N PRO A 48 16.01 -10.65 -1.90
CA PRO A 48 15.15 -10.83 -0.73
C PRO A 48 15.30 -9.72 0.31
N ALA A 49 16.49 -9.13 0.44
CA ALA A 49 16.73 -8.01 1.35
C ALA A 49 15.96 -6.75 0.92
N THR A 50 15.90 -6.46 -0.38
CA THR A 50 15.14 -5.32 -0.91
C THR A 50 13.64 -5.56 -0.74
N ASP A 51 13.16 -6.77 -1.03
CA ASP A 51 11.75 -7.11 -0.90
C ASP A 51 11.29 -7.02 0.57
N ALA A 52 12.11 -7.49 1.51
CA ALA A 52 11.86 -7.35 2.95
C ALA A 52 11.83 -5.88 3.40
N PHE A 53 12.79 -5.07 2.95
CA PHE A 53 12.83 -3.65 3.27
C PHE A 53 11.60 -2.90 2.73
N LEU A 54 11.18 -3.18 1.50
CA LEU A 54 9.99 -2.56 0.91
C LEU A 54 8.70 -2.96 1.64
N ALA A 55 8.60 -4.21 2.10
CA ALA A 55 7.50 -4.68 2.92
C ALA A 55 7.45 -3.96 4.28
N GLU A 56 8.60 -3.79 4.93
CA GLU A 56 8.73 -3.06 6.19
C GLU A 56 8.33 -1.58 6.04
N VAL A 57 8.85 -0.89 5.02
CA VAL A 57 8.50 0.51 4.74
C VAL A 57 7.00 0.67 4.51
N ARG A 58 6.37 -0.26 3.77
CA ARG A 58 4.93 -0.24 3.52
C ARG A 58 4.14 -0.45 4.81
N ALA A 59 4.53 -1.43 5.63
CA ALA A 59 3.88 -1.68 6.92
C ALA A 59 3.98 -0.46 7.84
N GLN A 60 5.14 0.21 7.88
CA GLN A 60 5.32 1.43 8.66
C GLN A 60 4.44 2.59 8.15
N ALA A 61 4.39 2.79 6.83
CA ALA A 61 3.56 3.82 6.22
C ALA A 61 2.07 3.63 6.52
N HIS A 62 1.58 2.39 6.55
CA HIS A 62 0.19 2.09 6.90
C HIS A 62 -0.13 2.47 8.36
N LYS A 63 0.77 2.13 9.30
CA LYS A 63 0.61 2.50 10.72
C LYS A 63 0.60 4.02 10.91
N GLU A 64 1.51 4.72 10.26
CA GLU A 64 1.57 6.19 10.30
C GLU A 64 0.31 6.83 9.68
N GLY A 65 -0.23 6.23 8.61
CA GLY A 65 -1.50 6.64 8.02
C GLY A 65 -2.67 6.54 9.02
N ALA A 66 -2.79 5.42 9.74
CA ALA A 66 -3.82 5.27 10.78
C ALA A 66 -3.67 6.29 11.91
N HIS A 67 -2.45 6.53 12.38
CA HIS A 67 -2.18 7.58 13.37
C HIS A 67 -2.60 8.96 12.86
N PHE A 68 -2.28 9.29 11.61
CA PHE A 68 -2.67 10.55 10.99
C PHE A 68 -4.18 10.71 10.94
N VAL A 69 -4.92 9.68 10.51
CA VAL A 69 -6.38 9.71 10.43
C VAL A 69 -7.01 9.87 11.82
N ALA A 70 -6.58 9.09 12.82
CA ALA A 70 -7.07 9.22 14.19
C ALA A 70 -6.84 10.64 14.75
N ASN A 71 -5.64 11.20 14.52
CA ASN A 71 -5.30 12.55 14.95
C ASN A 71 -6.14 13.63 14.25
N ARG A 72 -6.38 13.50 12.94
CA ARG A 72 -7.23 14.43 12.19
C ARG A 72 -8.69 14.33 12.61
N MET A 73 -9.18 13.12 12.84
CA MET A 73 -10.55 12.88 13.31
C MET A 73 -10.80 13.51 14.68
N LEU A 74 -9.90 13.28 15.65
CA LEU A 74 -9.99 13.92 16.98
C LEU A 74 -9.88 15.44 16.90
N ALA A 75 -9.01 15.98 16.03
CA ALA A 75 -8.92 17.43 15.83
C ALA A 75 -10.20 18.02 15.22
N ALA A 76 -10.87 17.29 14.31
CA ALA A 76 -12.14 17.72 13.74
C ALA A 76 -13.26 17.73 14.80
N TRP A 77 -13.26 16.77 15.73
CA TRP A 77 -14.15 16.78 16.89
C TRP A 77 -13.86 17.95 17.83
N ASP A 78 -12.61 18.16 18.22
CA ASP A 78 -12.21 19.26 19.13
C ASP A 78 -12.53 20.65 18.55
N ALA A 79 -12.43 20.80 17.24
CA ALA A 79 -12.80 22.03 16.52
C ALA A 79 -14.30 22.18 16.25
N GLY A 80 -15.15 21.20 16.61
CA GLY A 80 -16.60 21.25 16.46
C GLY A 80 -17.12 20.95 15.05
N PHE A 81 -16.31 20.39 14.15
CA PHE A 81 -16.76 19.91 12.84
C PHE A 81 -17.51 18.58 12.91
N ILE A 82 -17.24 17.78 13.95
CA ILE A 82 -17.96 16.54 14.25
C ILE A 82 -18.81 16.79 15.49
N ASP A 83 -20.13 16.83 15.31
CA ASP A 83 -21.10 16.96 16.40
C ASP A 83 -21.41 15.58 17.00
N ASP A 84 -20.53 15.13 17.88
CA ASP A 84 -20.67 13.86 18.60
C ASP A 84 -20.11 13.97 20.02
N THR A 85 -20.41 12.98 20.86
CA THR A 85 -19.91 12.90 22.23
C THR A 85 -18.41 12.61 22.27
N ALA A 86 -17.74 13.12 23.30
CA ALA A 86 -16.32 12.80 23.56
C ALA A 86 -16.05 11.29 23.64
N LYS A 87 -17.03 10.52 24.15
CA LYS A 87 -16.94 9.07 24.22
C LYS A 87 -16.89 8.44 22.83
N ASN A 88 -17.84 8.78 21.96
CA ASN A 88 -17.88 8.24 20.60
C ASN A 88 -16.63 8.65 19.81
N ALA A 89 -16.19 9.91 19.95
CA ALA A 89 -14.96 10.38 19.33
C ALA A 89 -13.73 9.55 19.78
N ALA A 90 -13.61 9.28 21.08
CA ALA A 90 -12.55 8.45 21.62
C ALA A 90 -12.65 6.97 21.19
N ASP A 91 -13.85 6.42 21.12
CA ASP A 91 -14.08 5.03 20.68
C ASP A 91 -13.69 4.84 19.21
N ILE A 92 -14.06 5.76 18.32
CA ILE A 92 -13.66 5.74 16.91
C ILE A 92 -12.15 5.89 16.77
N ALA A 93 -11.54 6.86 17.47
CA ALA A 93 -10.10 7.06 17.42
C ALA A 93 -9.34 5.82 17.91
N ARG A 94 -9.79 5.19 19.00
CA ARG A 94 -9.23 3.92 19.48
C ARG A 94 -9.38 2.81 18.44
N MET A 95 -10.55 2.70 17.81
CA MET A 95 -10.77 1.71 16.75
C MET A 95 -9.77 1.87 15.59
N ILE A 96 -9.52 3.12 15.16
CA ILE A 96 -8.53 3.42 14.11
C ILE A 96 -7.11 3.09 14.57
N LEU A 97 -6.74 3.41 15.81
CA LEU A 97 -5.39 3.12 16.33
C LEU A 97 -5.15 1.62 16.49
N THR A 98 -6.13 0.88 17.03
CA THR A 98 -6.04 -0.57 17.23
C THR A 98 -6.10 -1.33 15.90
N SER A 99 -6.66 -0.76 14.82
CA SER A 99 -6.62 -1.42 13.51
C SER A 99 -5.20 -1.66 13.00
N THR A 100 -4.21 -0.87 13.48
CA THR A 100 -2.79 -1.07 13.15
C THR A 100 -2.22 -2.43 13.58
N GLU A 101 -2.86 -3.09 14.55
CA GLU A 101 -2.49 -4.43 15.01
C GLU A 101 -2.87 -5.53 14.01
N PHE A 102 -3.85 -5.27 13.14
CA PHE A 102 -4.41 -6.23 12.17
C PHE A 102 -4.01 -5.94 10.73
N MET A 103 -3.25 -4.87 10.47
CA MET A 103 -2.89 -4.43 9.12
C MET A 103 -2.04 -5.43 8.32
N ALA A 104 -1.32 -6.33 9.00
CA ALA A 104 -0.54 -7.37 8.33
C ALA A 104 -1.43 -8.41 7.62
N ASP A 105 -2.65 -8.62 8.14
CA ASP A 105 -3.63 -9.59 7.63
C ASP A 105 -4.82 -8.90 6.94
N ALA A 106 -4.67 -7.62 6.59
CA ALA A 106 -5.75 -6.85 5.98
C ALA A 106 -6.12 -7.41 4.59
N PRO A 107 -7.42 -7.56 4.30
CA PRO A 107 -7.91 -7.94 2.97
C PRO A 107 -7.35 -7.08 1.84
N GLU A 108 -7.26 -7.66 0.65
CA GLU A 108 -6.91 -6.92 -0.56
C GLU A 108 -7.97 -5.84 -0.84
N GLY A 109 -7.53 -4.59 -0.95
CA GLY A 109 -8.38 -3.41 -1.17
C GLY A 109 -8.66 -2.55 0.06
N ASP A 110 -8.38 -3.03 1.29
CA ASP A 110 -8.56 -2.25 2.53
C ASP A 110 -7.68 -0.98 2.60
N PHE A 111 -6.65 -0.92 1.77
CA PHE A 111 -5.76 0.24 1.65
C PHE A 111 -6.10 1.16 0.46
N ASP A 112 -7.10 0.82 -0.35
CA ASP A 112 -7.56 1.66 -1.44
C ASP A 112 -8.77 2.53 -1.05
N ARG A 113 -9.11 3.46 -1.94
CA ARG A 113 -10.15 4.48 -1.69
C ARG A 113 -11.56 4.04 -2.07
N SER A 114 -11.73 2.87 -2.69
CA SER A 114 -12.98 2.44 -3.32
C SER A 114 -14.16 2.40 -2.34
N PHE A 115 -13.95 1.89 -1.13
CA PHE A 115 -14.98 1.87 -0.09
C PHE A 115 -15.41 3.29 0.29
N ALA A 116 -14.45 4.18 0.56
CA ALA A 116 -14.71 5.55 0.95
C ALA A 116 -15.44 6.32 -0.16
N ASP A 117 -14.99 6.18 -1.42
CA ASP A 117 -15.62 6.80 -2.57
C ASP A 117 -17.08 6.32 -2.73
N GLY A 118 -17.33 5.01 -2.58
CA GLY A 118 -18.68 4.45 -2.65
C GLY A 118 -19.62 4.98 -1.55
N VAL A 119 -19.14 5.11 -0.32
CA VAL A 119 -19.92 5.72 0.78
C VAL A 119 -20.23 7.19 0.50
N LEU A 120 -19.24 7.95 0.03
CA LEU A 120 -19.41 9.37 -0.31
C LEU A 120 -20.40 9.57 -1.46
N GLU A 121 -20.34 8.73 -2.49
CA GLU A 121 -21.32 8.72 -3.58
C GLU A 121 -22.74 8.42 -3.07
N GLY A 122 -22.88 7.47 -2.15
CA GLY A 122 -24.14 7.13 -1.49
C GLY A 122 -24.74 8.32 -0.72
N ILE A 123 -23.92 9.00 0.08
CA ILE A 123 -24.32 10.22 0.82
C ILE A 123 -24.75 11.31 -0.16
N ALA A 124 -23.95 11.56 -1.21
CA ALA A 124 -24.27 12.56 -2.23
C ALA A 124 -25.61 12.25 -2.93
N ALA A 125 -25.91 10.97 -3.18
CA ALA A 125 -27.17 10.54 -3.77
C ALA A 125 -28.37 10.76 -2.83
N GLN A 126 -28.20 10.55 -1.51
CA GLN A 126 -29.24 10.80 -0.51
C GLN A 126 -29.56 12.30 -0.40
N LEU A 127 -28.53 13.15 -0.39
CA LEU A 127 -28.67 14.62 -0.36
C LEU A 127 -29.45 15.14 -1.57
N ARG A 128 -29.18 14.62 -2.77
CA ARG A 128 -29.92 14.99 -4.00
C ARG A 128 -31.39 14.61 -3.97
N LYS A 129 -31.76 13.56 -3.22
CA LYS A 129 -33.14 13.09 -3.08
C LYS A 129 -33.93 13.80 -1.98
N GLY A 130 -33.29 14.74 -1.25
CA GLY A 130 -33.93 15.46 -0.14
C GLY A 130 -34.24 14.58 1.07
N VAL A 131 -33.56 13.43 1.20
CA VAL A 131 -33.80 12.44 2.29
C VAL A 131 -32.85 12.67 3.49
N ALA A 132 -31.95 13.64 3.43
CA ALA A 132 -31.08 13.95 4.55
C ALA A 132 -31.81 14.86 5.55
N GLN A 133 -31.98 14.35 6.77
CA GLN A 133 -32.47 15.08 7.94
C GLN A 133 -31.44 16.10 8.43
#